data_AF-A0A524QH95-F1
#
_entry.id   AF-A0A524QH95-F1
#
_cell.length_a   1.000
_cell.length_b   1.000
_cell.length_c   1.000
_cell.angle_alpha   90.00
_cell.angle_beta   90.00
_cell.angle_gamma   90.00
#
_symmetry.space_group_name_H-M   'P 1'
#
loop_
_entity.id
_entity.type
_entity.pdbx_description
1 polymer ?
#
loop_
_entity_poly.entity_id
_entity_poly.type
_entity_poly.pdbx_seq_one_letter_code
_entity_poly.pdbx_strand_id
1 'polypeptide(L)'
;CGVIPLIAAMLVAGVPLAPVMAFWIASPIMDPEMFVLTAAGIGLGFTVAKTIATVAMGLMAGFVVIAMERRGWFADVLKNAPSCGACRPKFDASAPITVAWKFWNDRQRREDFYAEMRNTGWFLGKWLTFAFFMESLMVAYVPTQLIVQAVGEGSAFAVPLAALVGIPSYLNGYAAIPLVAGLLDMGMSPGAAMTFITSGAVSSIPAAIAVYALVKKSVFALYALLGLTGSILAGYVYEFSLSLV
;
A
#
# COMPACT_ATOMS: atom_id res chain seq x y z
N CYS A 1 0.13 -7.08 5.68
CA CYS A 1 -0.66 -7.08 6.95
C CYS A 1 0.11 -6.61 8.20
N GLY A 2 1.44 -6.61 8.24
CA GLY A 2 2.22 -6.08 9.39
C GLY A 2 2.48 -4.56 9.38
N VAL A 3 1.96 -3.85 8.38
CA VAL A 3 2.26 -2.43 8.12
C VAL A 3 1.60 -1.51 9.15
N ILE A 4 0.38 -1.85 9.62
CA ILE A 4 -0.37 -1.03 10.59
C ILE A 4 0.36 -0.95 11.94
N PRO A 5 0.71 -2.07 12.59
CA PRO A 5 1.35 -2.00 13.91
C PRO A 5 2.76 -1.42 13.82
N LEU A 6 3.49 -1.72 12.74
CA LEU A 6 4.82 -1.16 12.51
C LEU A 6 4.78 0.37 12.41
N ILE A 7 3.81 0.91 11.67
CA ILE A 7 3.71 2.35 11.46
C ILE A 7 3.17 3.06 12.70
N ALA A 8 2.19 2.46 13.38
CA ALA A 8 1.76 2.96 14.68
C ALA A 8 2.96 3.06 15.64
N ALA A 9 3.83 2.05 15.70
CA ALA A 9 5.05 2.08 16.49
C ALA A 9 6.04 3.16 16.02
N MET A 10 6.27 3.33 14.71
CA MET A 10 7.15 4.36 14.17
C MET A 10 6.66 5.78 14.48
N LEU A 11 5.37 6.03 14.35
CA LEU A 11 4.78 7.34 14.66
C LEU A 11 4.82 7.63 16.17
N VAL A 12 4.58 6.62 17.02
CA VAL A 12 4.74 6.76 18.48
C VAL A 12 6.21 6.99 18.87
N ALA A 13 7.15 6.41 18.14
CA ALA A 13 8.59 6.63 18.32
C ALA A 13 9.07 8.01 17.80
N GLY A 14 8.17 8.81 17.20
CA GLY A 14 8.49 10.16 16.71
C GLY A 14 9.18 10.19 15.33
N VAL A 15 9.05 9.13 14.54
CA VAL A 15 9.58 9.12 13.16
C VAL A 15 8.84 10.18 12.32
N PRO A 16 9.56 10.99 11.52
CA PRO A 16 8.95 11.99 10.65
C PRO A 16 7.93 11.38 9.67
N LEU A 17 6.95 12.18 9.22
CA LEU A 17 5.88 11.69 8.35
C LEU A 17 6.39 11.23 6.98
N ALA A 18 7.43 11.89 6.45
CA ALA A 18 7.95 11.59 5.12
C ALA A 18 8.41 10.12 4.93
N PRO A 19 9.29 9.56 5.79
CA PRO A 19 9.62 8.13 5.77
C PRO A 19 8.39 7.22 5.90
N VAL A 20 7.42 7.60 6.73
CA VAL A 20 6.19 6.82 6.94
C VAL A 20 5.33 6.81 5.67
N MET A 21 5.19 7.94 4.99
CA MET A 21 4.45 8.05 3.73
C MET A 21 5.10 7.27 2.59
N ALA A 22 6.43 7.32 2.49
CA ALA A 22 7.18 6.53 1.52
C ALA A 22 6.93 5.02 1.71
N PHE A 23 6.98 4.56 2.96
CA PHE A 23 6.72 3.18 3.32
C PHE A 23 5.24 2.79 3.11
N TRP A 24 4.28 3.67 3.45
CA TRP A 24 2.85 3.43 3.23
C TRP A 24 2.51 3.20 1.76
N ILE A 25 3.07 4.00 0.86
CA ILE A 25 2.80 3.84 -0.58
C ILE A 25 3.51 2.62 -1.14
N ALA A 26 4.76 2.35 -0.74
CA ALA A 26 5.51 1.22 -1.29
C ALA A 26 4.97 -0.15 -0.83
N SER A 27 4.58 -0.27 0.44
CA SER A 27 4.28 -1.56 1.06
C SER A 27 3.12 -2.38 0.46
N PRO A 28 1.99 -1.80 0.01
CA PRO A 28 0.95 -2.59 -0.64
C PRO A 28 1.26 -2.90 -2.10
N ILE A 29 2.19 -2.16 -2.74
CA ILE A 29 2.48 -2.31 -4.17
C ILE A 29 3.48 -3.45 -4.41
N MET A 30 4.53 -3.55 -3.59
CA MET A 30 5.58 -4.56 -3.78
C MET A 30 6.18 -5.04 -2.46
N ASP A 31 6.36 -6.35 -2.39
CA ASP A 31 7.09 -7.08 -1.36
C ASP A 31 7.80 -8.31 -2.00
N PRO A 32 8.70 -9.01 -1.28
CA PRO A 32 9.44 -10.13 -1.85
C PRO A 32 8.58 -11.29 -2.37
N GLU A 33 7.42 -11.54 -1.76
CA GLU A 33 6.50 -12.58 -2.19
C GLU A 33 5.77 -12.14 -3.46
N MET A 34 5.23 -10.92 -3.48
CA MET A 34 4.65 -10.33 -4.69
C MET A 34 5.65 -10.27 -5.85
N PHE A 35 6.93 -10.02 -5.58
CA PHE A 35 7.98 -10.04 -6.59
C PHE A 35 8.05 -11.42 -7.27
N VAL A 36 8.14 -12.49 -6.48
CA VAL A 36 8.22 -13.87 -7.00
C VAL A 36 6.96 -14.23 -7.78
N LEU A 37 5.79 -13.91 -7.24
CA LEU A 37 4.50 -14.21 -7.88
C LEU A 37 4.30 -13.41 -9.18
N THR A 38 4.67 -12.13 -9.20
CA THR A 38 4.57 -11.31 -10.41
C THR A 38 5.57 -11.79 -11.47
N ALA A 39 6.78 -12.19 -11.05
CA ALA A 39 7.79 -12.71 -11.96
C ALA A 39 7.35 -14.03 -12.59
N ALA A 40 6.69 -14.89 -11.82
CA ALA A 40 6.13 -16.15 -12.31
C ALA A 40 4.86 -15.96 -13.16
N GLY A 41 4.03 -14.96 -12.84
CA GLY A 41 2.71 -14.77 -13.47
C GLY A 41 2.73 -13.90 -14.74
N ILE A 42 3.47 -12.80 -14.74
CA ILE A 42 3.49 -11.81 -15.84
C ILE A 42 4.86 -11.81 -16.55
N GLY A 43 5.93 -11.99 -15.78
CA GLY A 43 7.30 -12.06 -16.28
C GLY A 43 8.26 -11.16 -15.52
N LEU A 44 9.56 -11.42 -15.72
CA LEU A 44 10.62 -10.70 -15.01
C LEU A 44 10.72 -9.23 -15.41
N GLY A 45 10.56 -8.89 -16.69
CA GLY A 45 10.66 -7.49 -17.16
C GLY A 45 9.63 -6.58 -16.48
N PHE A 46 8.37 -7.00 -16.48
CA PHE A 46 7.29 -6.29 -15.80
C PHE A 46 7.52 -6.18 -14.29
N THR A 47 7.98 -7.26 -13.66
CA THR A 47 8.25 -7.30 -12.21
C THR A 47 9.35 -6.34 -11.80
N VAL A 48 10.45 -6.29 -12.55
CA VAL A 48 11.54 -5.35 -12.28
C VAL A 48 11.07 -3.91 -12.48
N ALA A 49 10.34 -3.63 -13.55
CA ALA A 49 9.75 -2.31 -13.79
C ALA A 49 8.79 -1.90 -12.67
N LYS A 50 7.92 -2.81 -12.22
CA LYS A 50 7.00 -2.61 -11.08
C LYS A 50 7.77 -2.31 -9.79
N THR A 51 8.88 -3.00 -9.55
CA THR A 51 9.73 -2.77 -8.36
C THR A 51 10.35 -1.37 -8.40
N ILE A 52 10.91 -0.98 -9.54
CA ILE A 52 11.51 0.36 -9.73
C ILE A 52 10.44 1.44 -9.56
N ALA A 53 9.28 1.26 -10.19
CA ALA A 53 8.14 2.15 -10.05
C ALA A 53 7.69 2.30 -8.59
N THR A 54 7.64 1.18 -7.84
CA THR A 54 7.28 1.20 -6.42
C THR A 54 8.25 2.04 -5.59
N VAL A 55 9.56 1.85 -5.80
CA VAL A 55 10.59 2.65 -5.12
C VAL A 55 10.48 4.12 -5.50
N ALA A 56 10.30 4.42 -6.79
CA ALA A 56 10.13 5.78 -7.29
C ALA A 56 8.89 6.46 -6.69
N MET A 57 7.76 5.77 -6.62
CA MET A 57 6.53 6.26 -6.00
C MET A 57 6.72 6.53 -4.50
N GLY A 58 7.39 5.63 -3.78
CA GLY A 58 7.71 5.82 -2.37
C GLY A 58 8.61 7.03 -2.13
N LEU A 59 9.68 7.18 -2.92
CA LEU A 59 10.58 8.33 -2.85
C LEU A 59 9.85 9.63 -3.18
N MET A 60 9.06 9.64 -4.25
CA MET A 60 8.23 10.78 -4.64
C MET A 60 7.32 11.20 -3.48
N ALA A 61 6.65 10.24 -2.83
CA ALA A 61 5.78 10.52 -1.69
C ALA A 61 6.54 11.14 -0.51
N GLY A 62 7.71 10.58 -0.17
CA GLY A 62 8.57 11.11 0.88
C GLY A 62 9.03 12.54 0.58
N PHE A 63 9.53 12.81 -0.62
CA PHE A 63 10.01 14.14 -1.01
C PHE A 63 8.88 15.18 -1.06
N VAL A 64 7.70 14.81 -1.56
CA VAL A 64 6.54 15.71 -1.56
C VAL A 64 6.14 16.07 -0.13
N VAL A 65 6.13 15.09 0.78
CA VAL A 65 5.80 15.33 2.19
C VAL A 65 6.84 16.26 2.84
N ILE A 66 8.14 16.04 2.62
CA ILE A 66 9.19 16.95 3.11
C ILE A 66 8.97 18.38 2.58
N ALA A 67 8.65 18.51 1.29
CA ALA A 67 8.41 19.82 0.67
C ALA A 67 7.17 20.52 1.26
N MET A 68 6.12 19.77 1.61
CA MET A 68 4.91 20.30 2.23
C MET A 68 5.09 20.61 3.73
N GLU A 69 5.85 19.80 4.46
CA GLU A 69 6.20 20.05 5.86
C GLU A 69 7.00 21.35 6.00
N ARG A 70 7.95 21.62 5.08
CA ARG A 70 8.69 22.89 5.03
C ARG A 70 7.80 24.11 4.81
N ARG A 71 6.59 23.93 4.28
CA ARG A 71 5.56 24.98 4.08
C ARG A 71 4.58 25.09 5.26
N GLY A 72 4.76 24.31 6.33
CA GLY A 72 3.96 24.38 7.56
C GLY A 72 2.60 23.68 7.49
N TRP A 73 2.34 22.82 6.50
CA TRP A 73 1.02 22.22 6.28
C TRP A 73 0.66 21.05 7.21
N PHE A 74 1.59 20.58 8.06
CA PHE A 74 1.40 19.40 8.90
C PHE A 74 1.98 19.57 10.32
N ALA A 75 1.32 20.35 11.18
CA ALA A 75 1.71 20.49 12.60
C ALA A 75 1.14 19.37 13.50
N ASP A 76 0.04 18.71 13.11
CA ASP A 76 -0.57 17.60 13.84
C ASP A 76 -1.10 16.52 12.89
N VAL A 77 -0.35 15.44 12.74
CA VAL A 77 -0.58 14.40 11.72
C VAL A 77 -1.51 13.28 12.20
N LEU A 78 -1.47 12.96 13.50
CA LEU A 78 -2.23 11.87 14.12
C LEU A 78 -3.62 12.31 14.57
N LYS A 79 -4.63 11.44 14.39
CA LYS A 79 -6.00 11.69 14.91
C LYS A 79 -6.08 11.59 16.44
N ASN A 80 -5.30 10.69 17.03
CA ASN A 80 -5.24 10.42 18.47
C ASN A 80 -3.79 10.11 18.86
N ALA A 81 -2.90 11.11 18.84
CA ALA A 81 -1.68 10.97 19.63
C ALA A 81 -2.13 10.82 21.10
N PRO A 82 -1.64 9.84 21.88
CA PRO A 82 -1.96 9.76 23.29
C PRO A 82 -1.53 11.09 23.94
N SER A 83 -2.48 11.97 24.25
CA SER A 83 -2.27 13.24 24.93
C SER A 83 -2.08 13.03 26.43
N CYS A 84 -1.26 12.05 26.80
CA CYS A 84 -0.83 11.84 28.16
C CYS A 84 0.69 12.06 28.20
N GLY A 85 1.10 13.25 28.64
CA GLY A 85 2.51 13.56 28.94
C GLY A 85 3.15 12.63 29.98
N ALA A 86 2.37 11.75 30.61
CA ALA A 86 2.81 10.74 31.57
C ALA A 86 2.95 9.31 30.99
N CYS A 87 2.43 9.02 29.80
CA CYS A 87 2.41 7.67 29.20
C CYS A 87 3.17 7.59 27.89
N ARG A 88 4.23 8.40 27.72
CA ARG A 88 5.25 8.06 26.72
C ARG A 88 5.99 6.83 27.26
N PRO A 89 5.98 5.66 26.58
CA PRO A 89 7.01 4.68 26.89
C PRO A 89 8.34 5.42 26.73
N LYS A 90 9.12 5.50 27.81
CA LYS A 90 10.47 6.08 27.75
C LYS A 90 11.25 5.20 26.78
N PHE A 91 11.35 5.65 25.53
CA PHE A 91 12.36 5.14 24.62
C PHE A 91 13.69 5.68 25.13
N ASP A 92 14.26 4.95 26.06
CA ASP A 92 15.57 5.24 26.61
C ASP A 92 16.61 4.69 25.62
N ALA A 93 17.09 5.56 24.72
CA ALA A 93 18.14 5.22 23.75
C ALA A 93 19.46 4.78 24.41
N SER A 94 19.59 5.03 25.72
CA SER A 94 20.72 4.66 26.57
C SER A 94 20.47 3.40 27.41
N ALA A 95 19.27 2.83 27.39
CA ALA A 95 19.01 1.57 28.08
C ALA A 95 19.75 0.42 27.37
N PRO A 96 20.44 -0.47 28.10
CA PRO A 96 21.10 -1.61 27.49
C PRO A 96 20.05 -2.46 26.77
N ILE A 97 20.22 -2.64 25.45
CA ILE A 97 19.36 -3.48 24.63
C ILE A 97 19.64 -4.93 25.00
N THR A 98 19.11 -5.39 26.14
CA THR A 98 19.13 -6.80 26.49
C THR A 98 18.03 -7.48 25.69
N VAL A 99 18.40 -8.01 24.52
CA VAL A 99 17.51 -8.84 23.70
C VAL A 99 17.21 -10.11 24.49
N ALA A 100 16.09 -10.11 25.19
CA ALA A 100 15.63 -11.27 25.95
C ALA A 100 15.02 -12.30 24.98
N TRP A 101 15.86 -13.16 24.41
CA TRP A 101 15.44 -14.22 23.48
C TRP A 101 14.42 -15.20 24.08
N LYS A 102 14.41 -15.36 25.40
CA LYS A 102 13.42 -16.17 26.14
C LYS A 102 12.12 -15.40 26.42
N PHE A 103 11.54 -14.78 25.39
CA PHE A 103 10.36 -13.94 25.54
C PHE A 103 9.15 -14.70 26.11
N TRP A 104 9.08 -16.02 25.88
CA TRP A 104 8.01 -16.91 26.34
C TRP A 104 8.06 -17.30 27.82
N ASN A 105 9.12 -17.00 28.56
CA ASN A 105 9.22 -17.38 29.98
C ASN A 105 8.49 -16.41 30.92
N ASP A 106 8.33 -15.16 30.51
CA ASP A 106 7.63 -14.15 31.29
C ASP A 106 6.11 -14.32 31.12
N ARG A 107 5.41 -14.53 32.23
CA ARG A 107 3.95 -14.70 32.22
C ARG A 107 3.24 -13.42 31.81
N GLN A 108 3.73 -12.26 32.24
CA GLN A 108 3.10 -10.97 31.97
C GLN A 108 3.20 -10.61 30.48
N ARG A 109 4.37 -10.84 29.86
CA ARG A 109 4.57 -10.60 28.42
C ARG A 109 3.74 -11.53 27.53
N ARG A 110 3.51 -12.77 27.96
CA ARG A 110 2.61 -13.69 27.26
C ARG A 110 1.16 -13.24 27.33
N GLU A 111 0.71 -12.80 28.52
CA GLU A 111 -0.65 -12.31 28.71
C GLU A 111 -0.91 -11.06 27.84
N ASP A 112 0.03 -10.11 27.80
CA ASP A 112 -0.04 -8.94 26.91
C ASP A 112 -0.06 -9.34 25.43
N PHE A 113 0.79 -10.28 25.02
CA PHE A 113 0.83 -10.77 23.64
C PHE A 113 -0.48 -11.44 23.22
N TYR A 114 -1.06 -12.31 24.06
CA TYR A 114 -2.33 -12.97 23.75
C TYR A 114 -3.51 -12.01 23.77
N ALA A 115 -3.51 -11.03 24.69
CA ALA A 115 -4.51 -9.99 24.72
C ALA A 115 -4.47 -9.15 23.43
N GLU A 116 -3.29 -8.68 23.04
CA GLU A 116 -3.10 -7.89 21.81
C GLU A 116 -3.39 -8.72 20.56
N MET A 117 -2.91 -9.97 20.48
CA MET A 117 -3.20 -10.90 19.39
C MET A 117 -4.71 -11.11 19.22
N ARG A 118 -5.46 -11.25 20.31
CA ARG A 118 -6.92 -11.40 20.26
C ARG A 118 -7.60 -10.12 19.80
N ASN A 119 -7.18 -8.97 20.33
CA ASN A 119 -7.81 -7.68 20.03
C ASN A 119 -7.54 -7.25 18.59
N THR A 120 -6.26 -7.27 18.19
CA THR A 120 -5.81 -7.01 16.82
C THR A 120 -6.33 -8.08 15.87
N GLY A 121 -6.29 -9.36 16.24
CA GLY A 121 -6.79 -10.47 15.43
C GLY A 121 -8.29 -10.40 15.17
N TRP A 122 -9.09 -10.03 16.17
CA TRP A 122 -10.53 -9.83 16.01
C TRP A 122 -10.85 -8.61 15.12
N PHE A 123 -10.14 -7.50 15.33
CA PHE A 123 -10.29 -6.30 14.51
C PHE A 123 -9.91 -6.57 13.04
N LEU A 124 -8.70 -7.09 12.78
CA LEU A 124 -8.24 -7.45 11.45
C LEU A 124 -9.14 -8.50 10.82
N GLY A 125 -9.45 -9.58 11.54
CA GLY A 125 -10.27 -10.68 11.03
C GLY A 125 -11.64 -10.22 10.54
N LYS A 126 -12.33 -9.36 11.30
CA LYS A 126 -13.64 -8.82 10.90
C LYS A 126 -13.54 -8.03 9.58
N TRP A 127 -12.56 -7.14 9.46
CA TRP A 127 -12.39 -6.31 8.26
C TRP A 127 -11.87 -7.10 7.06
N LEU A 128 -10.97 -8.06 7.30
CA LEU A 128 -10.38 -8.91 6.27
C LEU A 128 -11.42 -9.86 5.66
N THR A 129 -12.26 -10.48 6.50
CA THR A 129 -13.38 -11.31 6.03
C THR A 129 -14.34 -10.49 5.17
N PHE A 130 -14.68 -9.27 5.60
CA PHE A 130 -15.52 -8.38 4.80
C PHE A 130 -14.86 -7.98 3.47
N ALA A 131 -13.56 -7.67 3.49
CA ALA A 131 -12.80 -7.32 2.29
C ALA A 131 -12.75 -8.48 1.28
N PHE A 132 -12.38 -9.68 1.72
CA PHE A 132 -12.33 -10.87 0.86
C PHE A 132 -13.71 -11.28 0.33
N PHE A 133 -14.76 -11.10 1.12
CA PHE A 133 -16.13 -11.33 0.67
C PHE A 133 -16.49 -10.36 -0.47
N MET A 134 -16.25 -9.06 -0.28
CA MET A 134 -16.50 -8.04 -1.31
C MET A 134 -15.63 -8.27 -2.55
N GLU A 135 -14.37 -8.66 -2.39
CA GLU A 135 -13.44 -8.99 -3.47
C GLU A 135 -13.93 -10.18 -4.29
N SER A 136 -14.37 -11.26 -3.63
CA SER A 136 -14.95 -12.45 -4.28
C SER A 136 -16.20 -12.12 -5.08
N LEU A 137 -17.12 -11.32 -4.52
CA LEU A 137 -18.27 -10.82 -5.26
C LEU A 137 -17.83 -10.01 -6.48
N MET A 138 -16.87 -9.10 -6.32
CA MET A 138 -16.44 -8.27 -7.42
C MET A 138 -15.83 -9.10 -8.56
N VAL A 139 -14.93 -10.04 -8.25
CA VAL A 139 -14.35 -10.94 -9.26
C VAL A 139 -15.42 -11.81 -9.93
N ALA A 140 -16.46 -12.21 -9.20
CA ALA A 140 -17.57 -12.97 -9.76
C ALA A 140 -18.52 -12.15 -10.65
N TYR A 141 -18.76 -10.87 -10.31
CA TYR A 141 -19.78 -10.03 -10.94
C TYR A 141 -19.22 -8.98 -11.92
N VAL A 142 -17.91 -8.68 -11.92
CA VAL A 142 -17.28 -7.74 -12.86
C VAL A 142 -16.73 -8.51 -14.06
N PRO A 143 -17.38 -8.44 -15.25
CA PRO A 143 -16.89 -9.11 -16.44
C PRO A 143 -15.56 -8.50 -16.88
N THR A 144 -14.58 -9.36 -17.12
CA THR A 144 -13.27 -8.97 -17.66
C THR A 144 -13.40 -8.25 -19.01
N GLN A 145 -14.44 -8.54 -19.80
CA GLN A 145 -14.70 -7.90 -21.08
C GLN A 145 -14.98 -6.39 -20.95
N LEU A 146 -15.59 -5.92 -19.86
CA LEU A 146 -15.81 -4.48 -19.64
C LEU A 146 -14.50 -3.73 -19.38
N ILE A 147 -13.54 -4.38 -18.71
CA ILE A 147 -12.22 -3.81 -18.43
C ILE A 147 -11.42 -3.72 -19.74
N VAL A 148 -11.46 -4.77 -20.57
CA VAL A 148 -10.76 -4.80 -21.87
C VAL A 148 -11.34 -3.76 -22.84
N GLN A 149 -12.67 -3.62 -22.93
CA GLN A 149 -13.30 -2.62 -23.81
C GLN A 149 -13.03 -1.18 -23.35
N ALA A 150 -12.90 -0.95 -22.06
CA ALA A 150 -12.52 0.35 -21.51
C ALA A 150 -11.03 0.67 -21.79
N VAL A 151 -10.14 -0.31 -21.62
CA VAL A 151 -8.68 -0.09 -21.48
C VAL A 151 -7.87 -0.61 -22.70
N GLY A 152 -8.53 -0.91 -23.81
CA GLY A 152 -7.93 -1.49 -25.02
C GLY A 152 -6.83 -0.66 -25.71
N GLU A 153 -6.11 -1.31 -26.63
CA GLU A 153 -4.93 -0.82 -27.35
C GLU A 153 -5.10 0.55 -28.04
N GLY A 154 -4.07 1.40 -27.95
CA GLY A 154 -3.84 2.54 -28.85
C GLY A 154 -4.26 3.92 -28.34
N SER A 155 -4.72 4.06 -27.10
CA SER A 155 -5.16 5.34 -26.54
C SER A 155 -4.32 5.71 -25.32
N ALA A 156 -3.72 6.91 -25.33
CA ALA A 156 -3.05 7.49 -24.16
C ALA A 156 -3.98 7.59 -22.93
N PHE A 157 -5.30 7.56 -23.14
CA PHE A 157 -6.30 7.54 -22.07
C PHE A 157 -6.45 6.16 -21.38
N ALA A 158 -5.87 5.10 -21.92
CA ALA A 158 -5.91 3.76 -21.30
C ALA A 158 -5.27 3.77 -19.90
N VAL A 159 -4.17 4.50 -19.71
CA VAL A 159 -3.47 4.61 -18.42
C VAL A 159 -4.33 5.29 -17.34
N PRO A 160 -4.84 6.53 -17.51
CA PRO A 160 -5.73 7.15 -16.53
C PRO A 160 -7.00 6.34 -16.26
N LEU A 161 -7.57 5.73 -17.30
CA LEU A 161 -8.78 4.92 -17.15
C LEU A 161 -8.50 3.64 -16.35
N ALA A 162 -7.37 2.99 -16.58
CA ALA A 162 -6.92 1.86 -15.79
C ALA A 162 -6.76 2.22 -14.30
N ALA A 163 -6.29 3.43 -14.00
CA ALA A 163 -6.25 3.91 -12.61
C ALA A 163 -7.66 4.05 -12.02
N LEU A 164 -8.60 4.63 -12.78
CA LEU A 164 -9.99 4.85 -12.37
C LEU A 164 -10.77 3.56 -12.20
N VAL A 165 -10.46 2.50 -12.96
CA VAL A 165 -11.05 1.16 -12.81
C VAL A 165 -10.33 0.38 -11.70
N GLY A 166 -9.00 0.54 -11.58
CA GLY A 166 -8.19 -0.11 -10.55
C GLY A 166 -8.55 0.36 -9.13
N ILE A 167 -8.85 1.64 -8.93
CA ILE A 167 -9.24 2.19 -7.61
C ILE A 167 -10.44 1.45 -7.00
N PRO A 168 -11.61 1.39 -7.66
CA PRO A 168 -12.80 0.72 -7.15
C PRO A 168 -12.71 -0.80 -7.24
N SER A 169 -11.69 -1.35 -7.93
CA SER A 169 -11.50 -2.79 -8.00
C SER A 169 -11.11 -3.39 -6.64
N TYR A 170 -10.57 -2.58 -5.72
CA TYR A 170 -10.12 -3.01 -4.39
C TYR A 170 -9.18 -4.23 -4.39
N LEU A 171 -8.59 -4.56 -5.54
CA LEU A 171 -7.76 -5.74 -5.69
C LEU A 171 -6.48 -5.54 -4.91
N ASN A 172 -6.18 -6.48 -4.03
CA ASN A 172 -4.89 -6.50 -3.39
C ASN A 172 -3.81 -6.88 -4.43
N GLY A 173 -2.55 -6.50 -4.16
CA GLY A 173 -1.45 -6.71 -5.10
C GLY A 173 -1.22 -8.17 -5.51
N TYR A 174 -1.70 -9.17 -4.75
CA TYR A 174 -1.63 -10.59 -5.08
C TYR A 174 -2.75 -11.03 -6.03
N ALA A 175 -4.00 -10.68 -5.73
CA ALA A 175 -5.16 -11.06 -6.54
C ALA A 175 -5.16 -10.37 -7.92
N ALA A 176 -4.56 -9.19 -8.00
CA ALA A 176 -4.41 -8.47 -9.25
C ALA A 176 -3.45 -9.15 -10.24
N ILE A 177 -2.48 -9.97 -9.80
CA ILE A 177 -1.48 -10.59 -10.68
C ILE A 177 -2.12 -11.50 -11.74
N PRO A 178 -2.89 -12.56 -11.39
CA PRO A 178 -3.48 -13.44 -12.39
C PRO A 178 -4.51 -12.71 -13.27
N LEU A 179 -5.24 -11.74 -12.71
CA LEU A 179 -6.19 -10.94 -13.48
C LEU A 179 -5.47 -10.10 -14.55
N VAL A 180 -4.41 -9.39 -14.15
CA VAL A 180 -3.62 -8.55 -15.06
C VAL A 180 -2.91 -9.39 -16.10
N ALA A 181 -2.38 -10.57 -15.73
CA ALA A 181 -1.80 -11.50 -16.69
C ALA A 181 -2.82 -11.89 -17.78
N GLY A 182 -4.03 -12.31 -17.39
CA GLY A 182 -5.08 -12.63 -18.36
C GLY A 182 -5.57 -11.43 -19.18
N LEU A 183 -5.58 -10.22 -18.62
CA LEU A 183 -5.91 -9.00 -19.36
C LEU A 183 -4.83 -8.62 -20.37
N LEU A 184 -3.55 -8.81 -20.03
CA LEU A 184 -2.42 -8.63 -20.95
C LEU A 184 -2.51 -9.61 -22.13
N ASP A 185 -2.84 -10.87 -21.86
CA ASP A 185 -3.07 -11.88 -22.91
C ASP A 185 -4.25 -11.51 -23.84
N MET A 186 -5.22 -10.73 -23.34
CA MET A 186 -6.35 -10.21 -24.10
C MET A 186 -6.07 -8.86 -24.80
N GLY A 187 -4.83 -8.36 -24.76
CA GLY A 187 -4.42 -7.13 -25.46
C GLY A 187 -4.55 -5.84 -24.64
N MET A 188 -4.55 -5.92 -23.30
CA MET A 188 -4.41 -4.74 -22.45
C MET A 188 -3.01 -4.13 -22.62
N SER A 189 -2.90 -2.79 -22.72
CA SER A 189 -1.59 -2.15 -22.81
C SER A 189 -0.75 -2.38 -21.53
N PRO A 190 0.57 -2.62 -21.63
CA PRO A 190 1.41 -2.90 -20.48
C PRO A 190 1.47 -1.74 -19.46
N GLY A 191 1.44 -0.49 -19.90
CA GLY A 191 1.37 0.69 -19.05
C GLY A 191 0.03 0.80 -18.32
N ALA A 192 -1.07 0.45 -18.97
CA ALA A 192 -2.37 0.36 -18.29
C ALA A 192 -2.38 -0.76 -17.25
N ALA A 193 -1.79 -1.91 -17.55
CA ALA A 193 -1.62 -3.02 -16.60
C ALA A 193 -0.81 -2.59 -15.36
N MET A 194 0.32 -1.88 -15.56
CA MET A 194 1.12 -1.31 -14.48
C MET A 194 0.31 -0.31 -13.63
N THR A 195 -0.48 0.53 -14.29
CA THR A 195 -1.31 1.51 -13.59
C THR A 195 -2.40 0.84 -12.77
N PHE A 196 -3.09 -0.14 -13.35
CA PHE A 196 -4.17 -0.88 -12.70
C PHE A 196 -3.68 -1.63 -11.47
N ILE A 197 -2.56 -2.37 -11.59
CA ILE A 197 -2.03 -3.16 -10.47
C ILE A 197 -1.50 -2.29 -9.34
N THR A 198 -0.87 -1.15 -9.68
CA THR A 198 -0.32 -0.24 -8.67
C THR A 198 -1.42 0.61 -8.01
N SER A 199 -2.40 1.10 -8.77
CA SER A 199 -3.49 1.92 -8.23
C SER A 199 -4.44 1.09 -7.37
N GLY A 200 -4.76 -0.14 -7.80
CA GLY A 200 -5.57 -1.10 -7.03
C GLY A 200 -4.90 -1.49 -5.71
N ALA A 201 -3.58 -1.71 -5.74
CA ALA A 201 -2.82 -1.98 -4.53
C ALA A 201 -2.91 -0.83 -3.51
N VAL A 202 -2.74 0.42 -3.96
CA VAL A 202 -2.80 1.61 -3.10
C VAL A 202 -4.22 1.88 -2.58
N SER A 203 -5.26 1.61 -3.37
CA SER A 203 -6.66 1.78 -2.99
C SER A 203 -7.28 0.58 -2.25
N SER A 204 -6.51 -0.50 -2.07
CA SER A 204 -7.02 -1.71 -1.42
C SER A 204 -7.63 -1.41 -0.04
N ILE A 205 -8.79 -2.01 0.25
CA ILE A 205 -9.57 -1.73 1.47
C ILE A 205 -8.71 -1.85 2.74
N PRO A 206 -7.90 -2.91 2.92
CA PRO A 206 -7.08 -3.05 4.12
C PRO A 206 -6.03 -1.94 4.25
N ALA A 207 -5.38 -1.53 3.14
CA ALA A 207 -4.38 -0.47 3.15
C ALA A 207 -5.01 0.92 3.36
N ALA A 208 -6.14 1.19 2.71
CA ALA A 208 -6.85 2.46 2.87
C ALA A 208 -7.40 2.64 4.29
N ILE A 209 -8.02 1.59 4.87
CA ILE A 209 -8.53 1.63 6.25
C ILE A 209 -7.39 1.79 7.24
N ALA A 210 -6.27 1.08 7.04
CA ALA A 210 -5.05 1.21 7.84
C ALA A 210 -4.59 2.66 7.97
N VAL A 211 -4.43 3.34 6.83
CA VAL A 211 -4.00 4.75 6.81
C VAL A 211 -5.08 5.62 7.45
N TYR A 212 -6.34 5.47 7.04
CA TYR A 212 -7.44 6.30 7.51
C TYR A 212 -7.67 6.22 9.03
N ALA A 213 -7.42 5.05 9.64
CA ALA A 213 -7.53 4.83 11.08
C ALA A 213 -6.45 5.56 11.88
N LEU A 214 -5.25 5.72 11.32
CA LEU A 214 -4.09 6.30 12.02
C LEU A 214 -3.97 7.82 11.84
N VAL A 215 -4.28 8.34 10.64
CA VAL A 215 -4.04 9.75 10.31
C VAL A 215 -5.30 10.60 10.12
N LYS A 216 -5.12 11.92 10.17
CA LYS A 216 -6.17 12.88 9.82
C LYS A 216 -6.58 12.75 8.35
N LYS A 217 -7.81 13.19 8.04
CA LYS A 217 -8.40 13.10 6.70
C LYS A 217 -7.54 13.78 5.62
N SER A 218 -6.85 14.87 5.96
CA SER A 218 -5.94 15.59 5.06
C SER A 218 -4.74 14.75 4.60
N VAL A 219 -4.14 13.99 5.52
CA VAL A 219 -2.99 13.12 5.25
C VAL A 219 -3.43 11.90 4.44
N PHE A 220 -4.62 11.35 4.75
CA PHE A 220 -5.22 10.28 3.94
C PHE A 220 -5.50 10.73 2.51
N ALA A 221 -6.05 11.94 2.31
CA ALA A 221 -6.27 12.49 0.98
C ALA A 221 -4.95 12.67 0.21
N LEU A 222 -3.89 13.13 0.88
CA LEU A 222 -2.56 13.23 0.28
C LEU A 222 -2.01 11.85 -0.11
N TYR A 223 -2.14 10.84 0.76
CA TYR A 223 -1.76 9.45 0.46
C TYR A 223 -2.47 8.95 -0.80
N ALA A 224 -3.79 9.10 -0.88
CA ALA A 224 -4.57 8.65 -2.02
C ALA A 224 -4.18 9.38 -3.32
N LEU A 225 -3.95 10.69 -3.24
CA LEU A 225 -3.58 11.50 -4.40
C LEU A 225 -2.16 11.17 -4.89
N LEU A 226 -1.19 11.01 -3.99
CA LEU A 226 0.17 10.58 -4.32
C LEU A 226 0.20 9.17 -4.90
N GLY A 227 -0.62 8.28 -4.35
CA GLY A 227 -0.85 6.94 -4.87
C GLY A 227 -1.33 6.96 -6.31
N LEU A 228 -2.45 7.64 -6.55
CA LEU A 228 -3.07 7.74 -7.86
C LEU A 228 -2.13 8.39 -8.89
N THR A 229 -1.55 9.53 -8.55
CA THR A 229 -0.62 10.23 -9.45
C THR A 229 0.64 9.41 -9.71
N GLY A 230 1.20 8.76 -8.69
CA GLY A 230 2.34 7.86 -8.82
C GLY A 230 2.05 6.66 -9.72
N SER A 231 0.87 6.04 -9.59
CA SER A 231 0.45 4.93 -10.43
C SER A 231 0.31 5.32 -11.90
N ILE A 232 -0.31 6.47 -12.18
CA ILE A 232 -0.46 7.00 -13.55
C ILE A 232 0.92 7.30 -14.15
N LEU A 233 1.80 7.95 -13.37
CA LEU A 233 3.17 8.23 -13.81
C LEU A 233 3.95 6.95 -14.09
N ALA A 234 3.87 5.96 -13.22
CA ALA A 234 4.51 4.66 -13.41
C ALA A 234 4.01 3.96 -14.69
N GLY A 235 2.71 4.01 -14.96
CA GLY A 235 2.10 3.49 -16.18
C GLY A 235 2.64 4.14 -17.44
N TYR A 236 2.64 5.47 -17.50
CA TYR A 236 3.18 6.19 -18.65
C TYR A 236 4.68 5.97 -18.85
N VAL A 237 5.46 5.97 -17.77
CA VAL A 237 6.91 5.70 -17.86
C VAL A 237 7.16 4.30 -18.40
N TYR A 238 6.37 3.32 -17.97
CA TYR A 238 6.50 1.95 -18.46
C TYR A 238 6.08 1.81 -19.93
N GLU A 239 4.95 2.40 -20.32
CA GLU A 239 4.49 2.45 -21.72
C GLU A 239 5.55 3.10 -22.62
N PHE A 240 6.13 4.22 -22.18
CA PHE A 240 7.19 4.92 -22.91
C PHE A 240 8.50 4.13 -22.96
N SER A 241 8.83 3.39 -21.90
CA SER A 241 10.04 2.54 -21.90
C SER A 241 9.94 1.40 -22.91
N LEU A 242 8.73 0.90 -23.17
CA LEU A 242 8.45 -0.15 -24.15
C LEU A 242 8.42 0.38 -25.58
N SER A 243 8.00 1.63 -25.81
CA SER A 243 8.00 2.21 -27.16
C SER A 243 9.40 2.59 -27.68
N LEU A 244 10.42 2.59 -26.82
CA LEU A 244 11.81 2.86 -27.17
C LEU A 244 12.63 1.60 -27.51
N VAL A 245 12.09 0.40 -27.28
CA VAL A 245 12.75 -0.90 -27.51
C VAL A 245 12.14 -1.57 -28.73
#